data_AF-A0A8X6ITQ1-F1
#
_entry.id   AF-A0A8X6ITQ1-F1
#
_cell.length_a   1.000
_cell.length_b   1.000
_cell.length_c   1.000
_cell.angle_alpha   90.00
_cell.angle_beta   90.00
_cell.angle_gamma   90.00
#
_symmetry.space_group_name_H-M   'P 1'
#
loop_
_entity.id
_entity.type
_entity.pdbx_description
1 polymer ?
#
loop_
_entity_poly.entity_id
_entity_poly.type
_entity_poly.pdbx_seq_one_letter_code
_entity_poly.pdbx_strand_id
1 'polypeptide(L)'
;MPSFEYITEDQKKVVEELRRRTFDDLTPKMREDESVFYRFCKARDFDLDEAETMLRKHIAWAKEIKLDTFLTDYKPPEVRIFFRSIIN
;
A
#
# COMPACT_ATOMS: atom_id res chain seq x y z
N MET A 1 10.54 -11.28 1.35
CA MET A 1 11.51 -10.19 1.62
C MET A 1 11.94 -10.31 3.08
N PRO A 2 13.23 -10.36 3.43
CA PRO A 2 13.65 -10.55 4.81
C PRO A 2 13.60 -9.19 5.53
N SER A 3 12.41 -8.71 5.90
CA SER A 3 12.24 -7.32 6.39
C SER A 3 12.32 -7.16 7.91
N PHE A 4 12.44 -8.25 8.69
CA PHE A 4 12.31 -8.20 10.15
C PHE A 4 13.63 -8.29 10.94
N GLU A 5 14.76 -8.62 10.31
CA GLU A 5 16.00 -8.97 11.04
C GLU A 5 16.83 -7.77 11.53
N TYR A 6 16.54 -6.54 11.11
CA TYR A 6 17.39 -5.37 11.41
C TYR A 6 16.63 -4.13 11.89
N ILE A 7 15.62 -4.31 12.75
CA ILE A 7 15.00 -3.19 13.48
C ILE A 7 15.23 -3.30 14.99
N THR A 8 15.46 -2.14 15.61
CA THR A 8 15.63 -2.04 17.06
C THR A 8 14.34 -2.36 17.80
N GLU A 9 14.41 -2.63 19.10
CA GLU A 9 13.22 -2.87 19.92
C GLU A 9 12.26 -1.67 19.95
N ASP A 10 12.78 -0.45 19.93
CA ASP A 10 11.93 0.74 19.89
C ASP A 10 11.21 0.89 18.56
N GLN A 11 11.87 0.56 17.45
CA GLN A 11 11.23 0.51 16.13
C GLN A 11 10.15 -0.58 16.07
N LYS A 12 10.34 -1.74 16.72
CA LYS A 12 9.29 -2.77 16.84
C LYS A 12 8.07 -2.24 17.58
N LYS A 13 8.26 -1.49 18.68
CA LYS A 13 7.15 -0.87 19.42
C LYS A 13 6.36 0.12 18.55
N VAL A 14 7.05 0.91 17.72
CA VAL A 14 6.37 1.83 16.77
C VAL A 14 5.51 1.04 15.77
N VAL A 15 6.03 -0.06 15.22
CA VAL A 15 5.28 -0.91 14.28
C VAL A 15 4.05 -1.54 14.95
N GLU A 16 4.20 -2.06 16.17
CA GLU A 16 3.08 -2.64 16.92
C GLU A 16 2.03 -1.60 17.32
N GLU A 17 2.45 -0.40 17.72
CA GLU A 17 1.53 0.68 18.06
C GLU A 17 0.79 1.20 16.83
N LEU A 18 1.47 1.36 15.70
CA LEU A 18 0.81 1.71 14.43
C LEU A 18 -0.24 0.66 14.06
N ARG A 19 0.11 -0.64 14.18
CA ARG A 19 -0.83 -1.75 13.97
C ARG A 19 -2.04 -1.59 14.88
N ARG A 20 -1.83 -1.43 16.19
CA ARG A 20 -2.91 -1.30 17.17
C ARG A 20 -3.87 -0.15 16.86
N ARG A 21 -3.38 0.99 16.36
CA ARG A 21 -4.20 2.18 16.05
C ARG A 21 -4.98 2.10 14.75
N THR A 22 -4.55 1.26 13.79
CA THR A 22 -5.04 1.32 12.40
C THR A 22 -5.53 -0.03 11.86
N PHE A 23 -5.37 -1.13 12.60
CA PHE A 23 -5.72 -2.47 12.13
C PHE A 23 -7.18 -2.60 11.66
N ASP A 24 -8.10 -2.00 12.41
CA ASP A 24 -9.53 -2.08 12.11
C ASP A 24 -9.93 -1.31 10.85
N ASP A 25 -9.13 -0.30 10.46
CA ASP A 25 -9.42 0.54 9.29
C ASP A 25 -9.00 -0.10 7.96
N LEU A 26 -8.10 -1.09 8.00
CA LEU A 26 -7.54 -1.78 6.83
C LEU A 26 -8.60 -2.59 6.07
N THR A 27 -8.47 -2.59 4.73
CA THR A 27 -9.26 -3.51 3.89
C THR A 27 -8.79 -4.96 4.10
N PRO A 28 -9.63 -5.97 3.79
CA PRO A 28 -9.25 -7.37 3.93
C PRO A 28 -7.93 -7.71 3.24
N LYS A 29 -7.73 -7.19 2.01
CA LYS A 29 -6.52 -7.42 1.23
C LYS A 29 -5.26 -6.80 1.86
N MET A 30 -5.39 -5.65 2.51
CA MET A 30 -4.26 -5.04 3.20
C MET A 30 -3.86 -5.81 4.48
N ARG A 31 -4.79 -6.53 5.10
CA ARG A 31 -4.51 -7.35 6.29
C ARG A 31 -3.70 -8.62 5.96
N GLU A 32 -3.72 -9.06 4.71
CA GLU A 32 -2.91 -10.19 4.23
C GLU A 32 -1.42 -9.83 4.14
N ASP A 33 -1.08 -8.54 4.05
CA ASP A 33 0.31 -8.07 4.00
C ASP A 33 0.87 -7.83 5.42
N GLU A 34 1.59 -8.82 5.93
CA GLU A 34 2.27 -8.76 7.23
C GLU A 34 3.29 -7.60 7.33
N SER A 35 3.79 -7.11 6.19
CA SER A 35 4.80 -6.04 6.13
C SER A 35 4.20 -4.64 6.06
N VAL A 36 2.88 -4.49 5.94
CA VAL A 36 2.23 -3.19 5.66
C VAL A 36 2.67 -2.13 6.67
N PHE A 37 2.53 -2.41 7.97
CA PHE A 37 2.89 -1.47 9.03
C PHE A 37 4.38 -1.12 9.03
N TYR A 38 5.23 -2.13 8.82
CA TYR A 38 6.68 -1.94 8.73
C TYR A 38 7.05 -0.99 7.59
N ARG A 39 6.47 -1.17 6.39
CA ARG A 39 6.78 -0.33 5.22
C ARG A 39 6.39 1.13 5.45
N PHE A 40 5.24 1.38 6.07
CA PHE A 40 4.81 2.75 6.39
C PHE A 40 5.66 3.38 7.51
N CYS A 41 6.01 2.63 8.56
CA CYS A 41 6.94 3.11 9.59
C CYS A 41 8.30 3.43 8.98
N LYS A 42 8.85 2.52 8.17
CA LYS A 42 10.18 2.68 7.56
C LYS A 42 10.24 3.86 6.60
N ALA A 43 9.14 4.16 5.90
CA ALA A 43 9.05 5.31 4.99
C ALA A 43 9.01 6.67 5.70
N ARG A 44 8.81 6.70 7.02
CA ARG A 44 8.77 7.90 7.86
C ARG A 44 9.79 7.84 8.99
N ASP A 45 10.87 7.10 8.78
CA ASP A 45 11.97 6.94 9.75
C ASP A 45 11.49 6.51 11.16
N PHE A 46 10.40 5.74 11.21
CA PHE A 46 9.72 5.29 12.43
C PHE A 46 9.13 6.43 13.28
N ASP A 47 8.81 7.57 12.67
CA ASP A 47 7.87 8.54 13.23
C ASP A 47 6.45 7.97 13.18
N LEU A 48 5.86 7.73 14.36
CA LEU A 48 4.56 7.08 14.50
C LEU A 48 3.42 7.91 13.91
N ASP A 49 3.42 9.23 14.14
CA ASP A 49 2.30 10.10 13.78
C ASP A 49 2.32 10.40 12.27
N GLU A 50 3.51 10.56 11.68
CA GLU A 50 3.65 10.68 10.23
C GLU A 50 3.31 9.36 9.51
N ALA A 51 3.74 8.21 10.05
CA ALA A 51 3.42 6.90 9.50
C ALA A 51 1.91 6.62 9.55
N GLU A 52 1.25 6.95 10.66
CA GLU A 52 -0.20 6.85 10.82
C GLU A 52 -0.93 7.74 9.81
N THR A 53 -0.51 9.00 9.68
CA THR A 53 -1.07 9.94 8.71
C THR A 53 -0.97 9.41 7.28
N MET A 54 0.19 8.86 6.91
CA MET A 54 0.41 8.29 5.57
C MET A 54 -0.44 7.04 5.34
N LEU A 55 -0.51 6.14 6.33
CA LEU A 55 -1.29 4.90 6.22
C LEU A 55 -2.79 5.18 6.11
N ARG A 56 -3.32 6.10 6.91
CA ARG A 56 -4.75 6.49 6.84
C ARG A 56 -5.11 7.08 5.48
N LYS A 57 -4.25 7.92 4.91
CA LYS A 57 -4.41 8.43 3.53
C LYS A 57 -4.41 7.31 2.50
N HIS A 58 -3.51 6.34 2.66
CA HIS A 58 -3.45 5.19 1.76
C HIS A 58 -4.70 4.30 1.85
N ILE A 59 -5.22 4.06 3.06
CA ILE A 59 -6.47 3.33 3.28
C ILE A 59 -7.66 4.05 2.64
N ALA A 60 -7.77 5.38 2.83
CA ALA A 60 -8.83 6.18 2.22
C ALA A 60 -8.78 6.11 0.69
N TRP A 61 -7.60 6.30 0.11
CA TRP A 61 -7.39 6.17 -1.33
C TRP A 61 -7.79 4.78 -1.85
N ALA A 62 -7.34 3.70 -1.19
CA ALA A 62 -7.68 2.32 -1.56
C ALA A 62 -9.20 2.05 -1.56
N LYS A 63 -9.94 2.65 -0.62
CA LYS A 63 -11.41 2.58 -0.56
C LYS A 63 -12.05 3.37 -1.72
N GLU A 64 -11.56 4.56 -2.02
CA GLU A 64 -12.08 5.41 -3.11
C GLU A 64 -11.93 4.76 -4.48
N ILE A 65 -10.75 4.20 -4.78
CA ILE A 65 -10.47 3.62 -6.09
C ILE A 65 -10.95 2.16 -6.23
N LYS A 66 -11.61 1.62 -5.19
CA LYS A 66 -11.95 0.19 -5.09
C LYS A 66 -10.78 -0.69 -5.50
N LEU A 67 -9.62 -0.48 -4.87
CA LEU A 67 -8.39 -1.19 -5.25
C LEU A 67 -8.56 -2.72 -5.22
N ASP A 68 -9.48 -3.22 -4.39
CA ASP A 68 -9.86 -4.63 -4.34
C ASP A 68 -10.45 -5.16 -5.67
N THR A 69 -11.10 -4.31 -6.49
CA THR A 69 -11.69 -4.65 -7.80
C THR A 69 -10.91 -4.10 -9.00
N PHE A 70 -9.85 -3.30 -8.78
CA PHE A 70 -9.13 -2.62 -9.86
C PHE A 70 -8.57 -3.59 -10.94
N LEU A 71 -8.05 -4.75 -10.53
CA LEU A 71 -7.52 -5.75 -11.47
C LEU A 71 -8.60 -6.45 -12.32
N THR A 72 -9.86 -6.46 -11.87
CA THR A 72 -10.97 -7.06 -12.64
C THR A 72 -11.62 -6.05 -13.59
N ASP A 73 -11.59 -4.76 -13.22
CA ASP A 73 -12.37 -3.72 -13.90
C ASP A 73 -11.55 -2.97 -14.97
N TYR A 74 -10.22 -3.04 -14.90
CA TYR A 74 -9.35 -2.37 -15.86
C TYR A 74 -9.30 -3.13 -17.20
N LYS A 75 -10.00 -2.60 -18.21
CA LYS A 75 -9.82 -2.97 -19.61
C LYS A 75 -8.90 -1.94 -20.27
N PRO A 76 -7.66 -2.30 -20.67
CA PRO A 76 -6.81 -1.38 -21.39
C PRO A 76 -7.54 -0.92 -22.67
N PRO A 77 -7.53 0.38 -23.00
CA PRO A 77 -8.15 0.84 -24.23
C PRO A 77 -7.51 0.15 -25.43
N GLU A 78 -8.32 -0.33 -26.37
CA GLU A 78 -7.86 -0.87 -27.63
C GLU A 78 -7.21 0.24 -28.44
N VAL A 79 -5.91 0.48 -28.23
CA VAL A 79 -5.13 1.36 -29.09
C VAL A 79 -4.99 0.63 -30.43
N ARG A 80 -5.94 0.87 -31.35
CA ARG A 80 -5.83 0.45 -32.74
C ARG A 80 -4.46 0.89 -33.25
N ILE A 81 -3.62 -0.10 -33.53
CA ILE A 81 -2.28 0.05 -34.08
C ILE A 81 -2.42 0.68 -35.47
N PHE A 82 -2.51 2.01 -35.54
CA PHE A 82 -2.51 2.78 -36.78
C PHE A 82 -1.08 2.89 -37.35
N PHE A 83 -0.32 1.80 -37.33
CA PHE A 83 1.03 1.73 -37.89
C PHE A 83 1.12 0.90 -39.18
N ARG A 84 -0.01 0.41 -39.71
CA ARG A 84 -0.01 -0.43 -40.92
C ARG A 84 -0.40 0.29 -42.22
N SER A 85 -0.78 1.57 -42.21
CA SER A 85 -1.20 2.26 -43.45
C SER A 85 -0.20 3.30 -44.01
N ILE A 86 0.99 3.46 -43.43
CA ILE A 86 2.04 4.36 -43.98
C ILE A 86 3.20 3.55 -44.60
N ILE A 87 2.89 2.36 -45.12
CA ILE A 87 3.78 1.64 -46.03
C ILE A 87 2.90 1.02 -47.12
N ASN A 88 2.51 1.84 -48.10
CA ASN A 88 2.09 1.46 -49.45
C ASN A 88 2.50 2.59 -50.39
#